data_AF-A0A433R0P9-F1
#
_entry.id   AF-A0A433R0P9-F1
#
_cell.length_a   1.000
_cell.length_b   1.000
_cell.length_c   1.000
_cell.angle_alpha   90.00
_cell.angle_beta   90.00
_cell.angle_gamma   90.00
#
_symmetry.space_group_name_H-M   'P 1'
#
loop_
_entity.id
_entity.type
_entity.pdbx_description
1 polymer ?
#
loop_
_entity_poly.entity_id
_entity_poly.type
_entity_poly.pdbx_seq_one_letter_code
_entity_poly.pdbx_strand_id
1 'polypeptide(L)'
;MSLLRRSLSRAFSTSVATRSNVNKAILIGNVGSDCEVKQISEEKTVTTYSLATSEMRKDKEGTSTHDVSSFEGDAVSKEMQDPGTMTPKDKAMEEGYRQR
;
A
#
# COMPACT_ATOMS: atom_id res chain seq x y z
N MET A 1 -28.67 13.80 -0.09
CA MET A 1 -27.95 12.55 0.20
C MET A 1 -26.82 12.41 -0.83
N SER A 2 -25.65 13.00 -0.56
CA SER A 2 -24.53 13.01 -1.51
C SER A 2 -23.56 11.87 -1.20
N LEU A 3 -23.34 11.00 -2.18
CA LEU A 3 -22.34 9.93 -2.12
C LEU A 3 -20.95 10.56 -2.26
N LEU A 4 -20.21 10.61 -1.16
CA LEU A 4 -18.83 11.08 -1.13
C LEU A 4 -17.94 10.08 -1.89
N ARG A 5 -17.63 10.38 -3.15
CA ARG A 5 -16.64 9.63 -3.92
C ARG A 5 -15.28 9.85 -3.27
N ARG A 6 -14.78 8.84 -2.53
CA ARG A 6 -13.39 8.80 -2.08
C ARG A 6 -12.51 8.75 -3.33
N SER A 7 -11.90 9.89 -3.66
CA SER A 7 -10.80 9.95 -4.62
C SER A 7 -9.65 9.12 -4.04
N LEU A 8 -9.47 7.91 -4.57
CA LEU A 8 -8.27 7.13 -4.32
C LEU A 8 -7.13 7.80 -5.09
N SER A 9 -6.40 8.69 -4.41
CA SER A 9 -5.16 9.25 -4.93
C SER A 9 -4.14 8.12 -5.10
N ARG A 10 -4.05 7.53 -6.30
CA ARG A 10 -2.91 6.70 -6.68
C ARG A 10 -1.68 7.59 -6.76
N ALA A 11 -0.86 7.56 -5.71
CA ALA A 11 0.47 8.15 -5.76
C ALA A 11 1.34 7.29 -6.70
N PHE A 12 1.51 7.73 -7.95
CA PHE A 12 2.62 7.23 -8.77
C PHE A 12 3.88 8.01 -8.35
N SER A 13 4.96 7.29 -8.08
CA SER A 13 6.23 7.81 -7.58
C SER A 13 6.87 8.80 -8.57
N THR A 14 6.55 10.08 -8.50
CA THR A 14 7.25 11.15 -9.22
C THR A 14 8.51 11.55 -8.44
N SER A 15 9.54 10.71 -8.46
CA SER A 15 10.87 11.12 -8.00
C SER A 15 11.68 11.58 -9.21
N VAL A 16 11.56 12.86 -9.58
CA VAL A 16 12.69 13.59 -10.19
C VAL A 16 13.72 13.76 -9.07
N ALA A 17 14.47 12.70 -8.81
CA ALA A 17 15.57 12.71 -7.85
C ALA A 17 16.75 12.04 -8.55
N THR A 18 17.64 12.89 -9.08
CA THR A 18 19.08 12.65 -9.27
C THR A 18 19.51 11.19 -9.23
N ARG A 19 19.56 10.54 -10.41
CA ARG A 19 20.15 9.20 -10.71
C ARG A 19 20.48 8.36 -9.46
N SER A 20 19.47 7.99 -8.68
CA SER A 20 19.62 7.01 -7.61
C SER A 20 19.37 5.63 -8.20
N ASN A 21 20.06 4.61 -7.67
CA ASN A 21 19.85 3.24 -8.10
C ASN A 21 18.46 2.80 -7.60
N VAL A 22 17.55 2.53 -8.54
CA VAL A 22 16.13 2.27 -8.23
C VAL A 22 15.91 0.76 -8.12
N ASN A 23 15.54 0.29 -6.94
CA ASN A 23 15.03 -1.07 -6.74
C ASN A 23 13.53 -0.99 -6.42
N LYS A 24 12.67 -1.23 -7.42
CA LYS A 24 11.21 -1.25 -7.28
C LYS A 24 10.65 -2.52 -7.90
N ALA A 25 9.74 -3.17 -7.19
CA ALA A 25 8.92 -4.26 -7.71
C ALA A 25 7.44 -3.88 -7.58
N ILE A 26 6.63 -4.25 -8.58
CA ILE A 26 5.19 -4.12 -8.55
C ILE A 26 4.64 -5.52 -8.79
N LEU A 27 3.93 -6.06 -7.81
CA LEU A 27 3.37 -7.40 -7.85
C LEU A 27 1.84 -7.31 -7.84
N ILE A 28 1.19 -8.13 -8.65
CA ILE A 28 -0.26 -8.26 -8.71
C ILE A 28 -0.58 -9.75 -8.66
N GLY A 29 -1.41 -10.15 -7.70
CA GLY A 29 -1.69 -11.54 -7.46
C GLY A 29 -2.80 -11.74 -6.43
N ASN A 30 -3.05 -12.99 -6.11
CA ASN A 30 -4.01 -13.39 -5.09
C ASN A 30 -3.29 -13.58 -3.77
N VAL A 31 -3.90 -13.11 -2.68
CA VAL A 31 -3.39 -13.35 -1.33
C VAL A 31 -3.66 -14.81 -0.95
N GLY A 32 -2.63 -15.51 -0.46
CA GLY A 32 -2.71 -16.95 -0.20
C GLY A 32 -3.48 -17.34 1.06
N SER A 33 -3.47 -16.48 2.08
CA SER A 33 -4.16 -16.67 3.36
C SER A 33 -4.41 -15.31 4.02
N ASP A 34 -5.21 -15.29 5.08
CA ASP A 34 -5.34 -14.09 5.90
C ASP A 34 -3.97 -13.59 6.37
N CYS A 35 -3.77 -12.28 6.35
CA CYS A 35 -2.49 -11.68 6.71
C CYS A 35 -2.26 -11.78 8.23
N GLU A 36 -1.01 -12.00 8.63
CA GLU A 36 -0.61 -11.99 10.04
C GLU A 36 -0.12 -10.59 10.43
N VAL A 37 -0.64 -10.03 11.53
CA VAL A 37 -0.24 -8.71 12.03
C VAL A 37 0.58 -8.88 13.31
N LYS A 38 1.80 -8.35 13.31
CA LYS A 38 2.71 -8.34 14.46
C LYS A 38 3.11 -6.91 14.82
N GLN A 39 2.92 -6.55 16.09
CA GLN A 39 3.49 -5.32 16.63
C GLN A 39 4.93 -5.60 17.07
N ILE A 40 5.89 -4.99 16.38
CA ILE A 40 7.33 -5.20 16.64
C ILE A 40 7.84 -4.18 17.67
N SER A 41 7.23 -3.00 17.71
CA SER A 41 7.46 -1.95 18.72
C SER A 41 6.20 -1.12 18.88
N GLU A 42 6.13 -0.27 19.90
CA GLU A 42 4.99 0.63 20.15
C GLU A 42 4.54 1.37 18.88
N GLU A 43 5.48 1.96 18.14
CA GLU A 43 5.17 2.73 16.92
C GLU A 43 5.15 1.91 15.60
N LYS A 44 5.41 0.60 15.66
CA LYS A 44 5.64 -0.20 14.44
C LYS A 44 4.84 -1.50 14.44
N THR A 45 3.88 -1.53 13.54
CA THR A 45 3.12 -2.72 13.19
C THR A 45 3.52 -3.20 11.80
N VAL A 46 3.80 -4.49 11.69
CA VAL A 46 4.14 -5.18 10.43
C VAL A 46 3.06 -6.20 10.12
N THR A 47 2.61 -6.20 8.87
CA THR A 47 1.66 -7.17 8.33
C THR A 47 2.37 -8.08 7.34
N THR A 48 2.44 -9.37 7.62
CA THR A 48 3.04 -10.39 6.75
C THR A 48 1.94 -11.03 5.91
N TYR A 49 2.20 -11.19 4.60
CA TYR A 49 1.27 -11.78 3.65
C TYR A 49 1.99 -12.65 2.61
N SER A 50 1.28 -13.66 2.10
CA SER A 50 1.71 -14.44 0.94
C SER A 50 0.93 -14.01 -0.30
N LEU A 51 1.61 -13.81 -1.43
CA LEU A 51 1.03 -13.38 -2.70
C LEU A 51 1.39 -14.36 -3.82
N ALA A 52 0.39 -14.98 -4.43
CA ALA A 52 0.55 -15.82 -5.60
C ALA A 52 0.32 -15.01 -6.89
N THR A 53 1.32 -14.97 -7.77
CA THR A 53 1.25 -14.33 -9.09
C THR A 53 1.29 -15.40 -10.17
N SER A 54 0.49 -15.25 -11.22
CA SER A 54 0.50 -16.17 -12.37
C SER A 54 0.90 -15.43 -13.64
N GLU A 55 1.78 -16.03 -14.43
CA GLU A 55 2.07 -15.61 -15.80
C GLU A 55 1.53 -16.67 -16.78
N MET A 56 0.86 -16.22 -17.83
CA MET A 56 0.42 -17.10 -18.91
C MET A 56 1.20 -16.74 -20.17
N ARG A 57 1.95 -17.70 -20.72
CA ARG A 57 2.65 -17.55 -21.99
C ARG A 57 2.06 -18.52 -23.00
N LYS A 58 1.99 -18.08 -24.26
CA LYS A 58 1.66 -18.94 -25.39
C LYS A 58 2.94 -19.24 -26.15
N ASP A 59 3.17 -20.51 -26.47
CA ASP A 59 4.25 -20.90 -27.36
C ASP A 59 3.88 -20.64 -28.83
N LYS A 60 4.83 -20.94 -29.73
CA LYS A 60 4.64 -20.77 -31.18
C LYS A 60 3.61 -21.73 -31.78
N GLU A 61 3.32 -22.82 -31.09
CA GLU A 61 2.40 -23.89 -31.51
C GLU A 61 0.98 -23.66 -30.96
N GLY A 62 0.80 -22.61 -30.15
CA GLY A 62 -0.47 -22.20 -29.58
C GLY A 62 -0.78 -22.83 -28.22
N THR A 63 0.12 -23.64 -27.67
CA THR A 63 -0.02 -24.20 -26.32
C THR A 63 0.20 -23.11 -25.30
N SER A 64 -0.70 -23.03 -24.31
CA SER A 64 -0.59 -22.06 -23.21
C SER A 64 0.07 -22.73 -22.01
N THR A 65 1.13 -22.13 -21.49
CA THR A 65 1.77 -22.52 -20.23
C THR A 65 1.43 -21.52 -19.13
N HIS A 66 1.18 -22.05 -17.93
CA HIS A 66 0.85 -21.27 -16.75
C HIS A 66 1.96 -21.46 -15.71
N ASP A 67 2.69 -20.38 -15.42
CA ASP A 67 3.69 -20.35 -14.37
C ASP A 67 3.10 -19.64 -13.15
N VAL A 68 3.17 -20.27 -11.98
CA VAL A 68 2.71 -19.68 -10.72
C VAL A 68 3.90 -19.50 -9.79
N SER A 69 4.09 -18.28 -9.32
CA SER A 69 5.13 -17.90 -8.37
C SER A 69 4.48 -17.38 -7.09
N SER A 70 5.02 -17.76 -5.93
CA SER A 70 4.55 -17.26 -4.63
C SER A 70 5.62 -16.38 -4.00
N PHE A 71 5.18 -15.27 -3.42
CA PHE A 71 6.01 -14.30 -2.72
C PHE A 71 5.53 -14.18 -1.27
N GLU A 72 6.44 -13.87 -0.37
CA GLU A 72 6.13 -13.45 0.99
C GLU A 72 6.58 -12.00 1.14
N GLY A 73 5.73 -11.17 1.75
CA GLY A 73 5.96 -9.74 1.87
C GLY A 73 5.52 -9.20 3.22
N ASP A 74 6.21 -8.15 3.66
CA ASP A 74 5.89 -7.40 4.86
C ASP A 74 5.46 -5.97 4.49
N ALA A 75 4.31 -5.55 5.00
CA ALA A 75 3.84 -4.17 4.92
C ALA A 75 3.95 -3.50 6.29
N VAL A 76 4.64 -2.36 6.35
CA VAL A 76 4.68 -1.52 7.55
C VAL A 76 3.52 -0.54 7.49
N SER A 77 2.54 -0.68 8.37
CA SER A 77 1.49 0.31 8.57
C SER A 77 1.98 1.38 9.53
N LYS A 78 1.89 2.65 9.15
CA LYS A 78 1.87 3.74 10.13
C LYS A 78 0.61 3.58 10.96
N GLU A 79 0.73 3.62 12.29
CA GLU A 79 -0.44 3.63 13.16
C GLU A 79 -1.44 4.67 12.68
N MET A 80 -2.70 4.25 12.62
CA MET A 80 -3.82 5.15 12.48
C MET A 80 -3.84 5.99 13.75
N GLN A 81 -3.41 7.25 13.65
CA GLN A 81 -3.60 8.21 14.75
C GLN A 81 -5.09 8.18 15.12
N ASP A 82 -5.34 7.84 16.39
CA ASP A 82 -6.68 7.73 16.97
C ASP A 82 -7.50 8.94 16.52
N PRO A 83 -8.71 8.78 15.94
CA PRO A 83 -9.47 9.87 15.31
C PRO A 83 -9.76 11.09 16.20
N GLY A 84 -9.46 11.02 17.50
CA GLY A 84 -9.53 12.15 18.44
C GLY A 84 -8.23 12.95 18.63
N THR A 85 -7.07 12.47 18.18
CA THR A 85 -5.79 13.18 18.36
C THR A 85 -5.51 14.07 17.16
N MET A 86 -6.11 15.27 17.15
CA MET A 86 -5.78 16.29 16.17
C MET A 86 -4.28 16.60 16.19
N THR A 87 -3.63 16.56 15.02
CA THR A 87 -2.24 16.98 14.93
C THR A 87 -2.12 18.47 15.28
N PRO A 88 -0.94 18.96 15.71
CA PRO A 88 -0.76 20.38 15.99
C PRO A 88 -1.12 21.30 14.81
N LYS A 89 -1.00 20.79 13.57
CA LYS A 89 -1.39 21.49 12.35
C LYS A 89 -2.92 21.56 12.18
N ASP A 90 -3.63 20.50 12.56
CA ASP A 90 -5.09 20.45 12.48
C ASP A 90 -5.73 21.37 13.53
N LYS A 91 -5.15 21.42 14.73
CA LYS A 91 -5.56 22.38 15.79
C LYS A 91 -5.41 23.83 15.32
N ALA A 92 -4.26 24.16 14.71
CA ALA A 92 -4.00 25.50 14.19
C ALA A 92 -4.95 25.87 13.04
N MET A 93 -5.35 24.91 12.21
CA MET A 93 -6.32 25.14 11.14
C MET A 93 -7.75 25.37 11.68
N GLU A 94 -8.18 24.61 12.69
CA GLU A 94 -9.48 24.82 13.34
C GLU A 94 -9.57 26.18 14.04
N GLU A 95 -8.53 26.56 14.78
CA GLU A 95 -8.47 27.87 15.45
C GLU A 95 -8.50 29.03 14.45
N GLY A 96 -7.80 28.92 13.32
CA GLY A 96 -7.83 29.91 12.26
C GLY A 96 -9.19 30.06 11.56
N TYR A 97 -10.01 28.99 11.56
CA TYR A 97 -11.37 29.04 11.02
C TYR A 97 -12.37 29.65 11.99
N ARG A 98 -12.16 29.46 13.31
CA ARG A 98 -13.01 30.06 14.36
C ARG A 98 -12.80 31.56 14.54
N GLN A 99 -11.71 32.12 14.02
CA GLN A 99 -11.37 33.55 14.13
C GLN A 99 -11.78 34.39 12.91
N ARG A 100 -12.59 33.84 11.99
CA ARG A 100 -13.19 34.59 10.87
C ARG A 100 -14.69 34.70 10.98
#